data_AF-A0A8C4W2Y4-F1
#
_entry.id   AF-A0A8C4W2Y4-F1
#
_cell.length_a   1.000
_cell.length_b   1.000
_cell.length_c   1.000
_cell.angle_alpha   90.00
_cell.angle_beta   90.00
_cell.angle_gamma   90.00
#
_symmetry.space_group_name_H-M   'P 1'
#
loop_
_entity.id
_entity.type
_entity.pdbx_description
1 polymer ?
#
loop_
_entity_poly.entity_id
_entity_poly.type
_entity_poly.pdbx_seq_one_letter_code
_entity_poly.pdbx_strand_id
1 'polypeptide(L)'
;MQRRSAARLGPLLLLLLLPVAWGAGPEPPRAAGELQVSSRLAGQAARVALHYLNYRLGSPSALRALGQVRKATVKTIPGIGHKYYLQFTTEDYKSSQNVGTCLATVLYLKRKPRPAVNINCTYTKDQKQTREDDYSFYKKLRQQTKPITGNDIPDSYGHIEPALEPAWALAVAGSSYLMWEKSTENLGYFMAQVKNVKQWITKDDSIDFDYLVILHEIPTQEMISCHLRVIWTPGHPLKVKYFCLSENQQSESEEGSGTESGSTNGIFNEEEANF
;
A
#
# COMPACT_ATOMS: atom_id res chain seq x y z
N MET A 1 43.89 -76.02 -18.09
CA MET A 1 42.71 -75.24 -17.66
C MET A 1 42.70 -75.22 -16.14
N GLN A 2 42.88 -74.05 -15.52
CA GLN A 2 42.32 -73.61 -14.22
C GLN A 2 43.16 -72.43 -13.70
N ARG A 3 42.66 -71.22 -13.93
CA ARG A 3 43.13 -70.01 -13.25
C ARG A 3 42.36 -69.90 -11.93
N ARG A 4 43.08 -69.86 -10.82
CA ARG A 4 42.62 -69.25 -9.56
C ARG A 4 43.76 -68.34 -9.09
N SER A 5 43.53 -67.03 -9.15
CA SER A 5 44.37 -66.06 -8.46
C SER A 5 43.51 -65.23 -7.53
N ALA A 6 44.05 -65.07 -6.33
CA ALA A 6 43.42 -64.58 -5.12
C ALA A 6 42.94 -63.12 -5.23
N ALA A 7 41.82 -62.85 -4.57
CA ALA A 7 41.34 -61.52 -4.28
C ALA A 7 42.29 -60.82 -3.30
N ARG A 8 42.75 -59.62 -3.66
CA ARG A 8 43.42 -58.70 -2.73
C ARG A 8 42.36 -57.87 -2.02
N LEU A 9 42.29 -57.96 -0.69
CA LEU A 9 41.59 -56.99 0.14
C LEU A 9 42.36 -55.66 0.12
N GLY A 10 41.70 -54.59 -0.33
CA GLY A 10 42.14 -53.21 -0.09
C GLY A 10 41.42 -52.63 1.14
N PRO A 11 42.05 -51.72 1.91
CA PRO A 11 41.44 -51.16 3.10
C PRO A 11 40.35 -50.15 2.71
N LEU A 12 39.17 -50.29 3.33
CA LEU A 12 38.10 -49.29 3.28
C LEU A 12 38.51 -48.10 4.16
N LEU A 13 38.81 -46.96 3.52
CA LEU A 13 39.03 -45.69 4.23
C LEU A 13 37.64 -45.03 4.46
N LEU A 14 37.10 -45.13 5.66
CA LEU A 14 35.90 -44.37 6.05
C LEU A 14 36.30 -42.89 6.24
N LEU A 15 35.94 -42.03 5.29
CA LEU A 15 35.95 -40.58 5.45
C LEU A 15 34.74 -40.16 6.31
N LEU A 16 35.00 -39.79 7.56
CA LEU A 16 34.05 -39.07 8.40
C LEU A 16 33.88 -37.64 7.86
N LEU A 17 32.76 -37.37 7.19
CA LEU A 17 32.35 -36.01 6.84
C LEU A 17 31.77 -35.33 8.09
N LEU A 18 32.58 -34.49 8.75
CA LEU A 18 32.08 -33.54 9.73
C LEU A 18 31.34 -32.40 9.00
N PRO A 19 30.13 -32.00 9.43
CA PRO A 19 29.47 -30.83 8.88
C PRO A 19 30.28 -29.59 9.26
N VAL A 20 30.82 -28.91 8.25
CA VAL A 20 31.36 -27.56 8.40
C VAL A 20 30.17 -26.65 8.71
N ALA A 21 30.00 -26.31 9.99
CA ALA A 21 29.10 -25.24 10.38
C ALA A 21 29.71 -23.93 9.88
N TRP A 22 29.16 -23.39 8.79
CA TRP A 22 29.37 -21.99 8.44
C TRP A 22 28.71 -21.13 9.51
N GLY A 23 29.47 -20.81 10.56
CA GLY A 23 29.11 -19.72 11.46
C GLY A 23 29.08 -18.43 10.66
N ALA A 24 27.91 -17.80 10.58
CA ALA A 24 27.78 -16.44 10.10
C ALA A 24 28.64 -15.55 11.02
N GLY A 25 29.74 -15.02 10.48
CA GLY A 25 30.57 -14.07 11.20
C GLY A 25 29.77 -12.83 11.59
N PRO A 26 30.21 -12.08 12.62
CA PRO A 26 29.53 -10.85 13.05
C PRO A 26 29.41 -9.89 11.87
N GLU A 27 28.20 -9.36 11.63
CA GLU A 27 27.97 -8.32 10.62
C GLU A 27 28.94 -7.15 10.87
N PRO A 28 29.60 -6.61 9.83
CA PRO A 28 30.45 -5.45 9.99
C PRO A 28 29.65 -4.28 10.58
N PRO A 29 30.28 -3.41 11.39
CA PRO A 29 29.61 -2.27 12.00
C PRO A 29 28.98 -1.38 10.91
N ARG A 30 27.68 -1.12 11.03
CA ARG A 30 26.91 -0.27 10.11
C ARG A 30 27.47 1.15 10.09
N ALA A 31 27.46 1.76 8.91
CA ALA A 31 27.82 3.17 8.78
C ALA A 31 26.80 4.05 9.54
N ALA A 32 27.23 5.23 10.00
CA ALA A 32 26.36 6.14 10.73
C ALA A 32 25.09 6.47 9.92
N GLY A 33 23.92 6.22 10.53
CA GLY A 33 22.61 6.45 9.89
C GLY A 33 22.13 5.32 8.98
N GLU A 34 22.91 4.25 8.77
CA GLU A 34 22.46 3.07 8.03
C GLU A 34 21.46 2.27 8.87
N LEU A 35 20.30 2.01 8.28
CA LEU A 35 19.24 1.23 8.91
C LEU A 35 19.32 -0.23 8.48
N GLN A 36 18.99 -1.14 9.39
CA GLN A 36 18.72 -2.52 9.01
C GLN A 36 17.52 -2.53 8.05
N VAL A 37 17.64 -3.20 6.91
CA VAL A 37 16.60 -3.23 5.87
C VAL A 37 15.29 -3.87 6.34
N SER A 38 15.36 -4.76 7.33
CA SER A 38 14.22 -5.38 8.01
C SER A 38 13.64 -4.54 9.15
N SER A 39 14.24 -3.38 9.47
CA SER A 39 13.72 -2.52 10.53
C SER A 39 12.34 -1.97 10.16
N ARG A 40 11.48 -1.82 11.16
CA ARG A 40 10.14 -1.24 11.01
C ARG A 40 10.19 0.12 10.31
N LEU A 41 11.14 0.98 10.70
CA LEU A 41 11.31 2.33 10.14
C LEU A 41 11.64 2.29 8.65
N ALA A 42 12.56 1.41 8.22
CA ALA A 42 12.92 1.25 6.81
C ALA A 42 11.71 0.77 5.98
N GLY A 43 11.01 -0.26 6.47
CA GLY A 43 9.82 -0.78 5.81
C GLY A 43 8.70 0.25 5.73
N GLN A 44 8.44 0.99 6.81
CA GLN A 44 7.42 2.03 6.85
C GLN A 44 7.71 3.18 5.91
N ALA A 45 8.94 3.72 5.92
CA ALA A 45 9.32 4.78 4.99
C ALA A 45 9.22 4.34 3.52
N ALA A 46 9.58 3.08 3.21
CA ALA A 46 9.39 2.54 1.86
C ALA A 46 7.91 2.42 1.47
N ARG A 47 7.03 2.00 2.39
CA ARG A 47 5.58 1.97 2.15
C ARG A 47 4.99 3.35 1.92
N VAL A 48 5.39 4.36 2.69
CA VAL A 48 4.95 5.75 2.48
C VAL A 48 5.36 6.25 1.09
N ALA A 49 6.58 5.92 0.64
CA ALA A 49 7.01 6.26 -0.71
C ALA A 49 6.20 5.56 -1.80
N LEU A 50 5.82 4.30 -1.57
CA LEU A 50 4.96 3.52 -2.47
C LEU A 50 3.53 4.07 -2.52
N HIS A 51 2.94 4.43 -1.38
CA HIS A 51 1.61 5.04 -1.31
C HIS A 51 1.56 6.33 -2.13
N TYR A 52 2.58 7.18 -1.99
CA TYR A 52 2.71 8.36 -2.82
C TYR A 52 2.82 8.02 -4.32
N LEU A 53 3.57 6.98 -4.69
CA LEU A 53 3.69 6.52 -6.09
C LEU A 53 2.34 6.05 -6.65
N ASN A 54 1.63 5.19 -5.91
CA ASN A 54 0.34 4.65 -6.33
C ASN A 54 -0.74 5.75 -6.44
N TYR A 55 -0.71 6.76 -5.57
CA TYR A 55 -1.59 7.91 -5.72
C TYR A 55 -1.27 8.74 -6.98
N ARG A 56 0.02 8.98 -7.24
CA ARG A 56 0.46 9.88 -8.31
C ARG A 56 0.39 9.25 -9.70
N LEU A 57 0.75 7.98 -9.81
CA LEU A 57 0.97 7.26 -11.08
C LEU A 57 0.22 5.93 -11.15
N GLY A 58 -0.46 5.52 -10.07
CA GLY A 58 -1.21 4.28 -10.06
C GLY A 58 -2.47 4.37 -10.93
N SER A 59 -2.86 3.22 -11.43
CA SER A 59 -4.07 2.99 -12.19
C SER A 59 -4.48 1.52 -12.02
N PRO A 60 -5.69 1.11 -12.42
CA PRO A 60 -6.11 -0.29 -12.31
C PRO A 60 -5.11 -1.31 -12.90
N SER A 61 -4.32 -0.91 -13.91
CA SER A 61 -3.32 -1.77 -14.57
C SER A 61 -1.87 -1.52 -14.10
N ALA A 62 -1.64 -0.49 -13.28
CA ALA A 62 -0.32 -0.04 -12.86
C ALA A 62 -0.09 -0.03 -11.33
N LEU A 63 -1.01 -0.58 -10.55
CA LEU A 63 -0.87 -0.68 -9.10
C LEU A 63 0.33 -1.52 -8.69
N ARG A 64 1.05 -1.05 -7.66
CA ARG A 64 2.24 -1.72 -7.14
C ARG A 64 2.13 -2.07 -5.66
N ALA A 65 2.76 -3.18 -5.30
CA ALA A 65 3.03 -3.59 -3.93
C ALA A 65 4.52 -3.37 -3.58
N LEU A 66 4.82 -3.27 -2.28
CA LEU A 66 6.19 -3.15 -1.79
C LEU A 66 6.82 -4.53 -1.82
N GLY A 67 7.93 -4.68 -2.56
CA GLY A 67 8.77 -5.87 -2.49
C GLY A 67 9.82 -5.74 -1.37
N GLN A 68 11.09 -5.96 -1.70
CA GLN A 68 12.17 -5.96 -0.72
C GLN A 68 12.84 -4.60 -0.60
N VAL A 69 13.00 -4.10 0.64
CA VAL A 69 13.91 -3.00 0.93
C VAL A 69 15.35 -3.49 0.78
N ARG A 70 16.12 -2.83 -0.07
CA ARG A 70 17.50 -3.17 -0.40
C ARG A 70 18.51 -2.31 0.34
N LYS A 71 18.18 -1.02 0.52
CA LYS A 71 19.01 -0.06 1.26
C LYS A 71 18.11 0.94 1.97
N ALA A 72 18.50 1.30 3.18
CA ALA A 72 17.83 2.33 3.96
C ALA A 72 18.85 3.10 4.79
N THR A 73 18.80 4.42 4.71
CA THR A 73 19.62 5.34 5.51
C THR A 73 18.74 6.45 6.03
N VAL A 74 18.93 6.86 7.27
CA VAL A 74 18.24 7.99 7.89
C VAL A 74 19.25 9.10 8.19
N LYS A 75 18.86 10.34 7.87
CA LYS A 75 19.57 11.55 8.23
C LYS A 75 18.67 12.41 9.12
N THR A 76 19.14 12.65 10.34
CA THR A 76 18.53 13.63 11.24
C THR A 76 18.89 15.03 10.78
N ILE A 77 17.88 15.87 10.58
CA ILE A 77 18.04 17.28 10.21
C ILE A 77 17.56 18.13 11.39
N PRO A 78 18.48 18.80 12.13
CA PRO A 78 18.14 19.60 13.30
C PRO A 78 17.04 20.61 12.99
N GLY A 79 16.04 20.70 13.88
CA GLY A 79 14.89 21.61 13.72
C GLY A 79 13.87 21.22 12.65
N ILE A 80 14.19 20.31 11.72
CA ILE A 80 13.32 19.97 10.58
C ILE A 80 12.63 18.61 10.77
N GLY A 81 13.42 17.55 11.01
CA GLY A 81 12.89 16.18 11.12
C GLY A 81 13.86 15.12 10.59
N HIS A 82 13.35 13.98 10.15
CA HIS A 82 14.14 12.83 9.70
C HIS A 82 13.93 12.55 8.23
N LYS A 83 15.04 12.51 7.47
CA LYS A 83 15.03 12.20 6.04
C LYS A 83 15.56 10.80 5.79
N TYR A 84 14.72 9.97 5.21
CA TYR A 84 15.02 8.61 4.80
C TYR A 84 15.46 8.60 3.33
N TYR A 85 16.48 7.81 3.03
CA TYR A 85 16.99 7.50 1.71
C TYR A 85 16.83 5.99 1.50
N LEU A 86 16.10 5.61 0.46
CA LEU A 86 15.57 4.26 0.31
C LEU A 86 15.86 3.73 -1.09
N GLN A 87 16.20 2.44 -1.15
CA GLN A 87 16.16 1.65 -2.37
C GLN A 87 15.33 0.40 -2.09
N PHE A 88 14.30 0.14 -2.89
CA PHE A 88 13.44 -1.02 -2.71
C PHE A 88 12.91 -1.51 -4.06
N THR A 89 12.53 -2.78 -4.12
CA THR A 89 11.83 -3.33 -5.29
C THR A 89 10.32 -3.15 -5.16
N THR A 90 9.63 -3.08 -6.29
CA THR A 90 8.17 -3.07 -6.36
C THR A 90 7.68 -4.28 -7.11
N GLU A 91 6.51 -4.75 -6.74
CA GLU A 91 5.82 -5.88 -7.37
C GLU A 91 4.51 -5.42 -7.99
N ASP A 92 4.06 -6.11 -9.03
CA ASP A 92 2.71 -5.95 -9.56
C ASP A 92 1.71 -6.34 -8.48
N TYR A 93 0.75 -5.47 -8.21
CA TYR A 93 -0.19 -5.70 -7.12
C TYR A 93 -1.02 -6.98 -7.30
N LYS A 94 -1.32 -7.39 -8.55
CA LYS A 94 -2.13 -8.59 -8.83
C LYS A 94 -1.28 -9.85 -8.98
N SER A 95 -0.22 -9.79 -9.79
CA SER A 95 0.58 -10.98 -10.11
C SER A 95 1.74 -11.23 -9.15
N SER A 96 2.03 -10.30 -8.24
CA SER A 96 3.20 -10.33 -7.34
C SER A 96 4.55 -10.44 -8.08
N GLN A 97 4.57 -10.19 -9.39
CA GLN A 97 5.79 -10.21 -10.18
C GLN A 97 6.59 -8.94 -9.96
N ASN A 98 7.91 -9.02 -9.95
CA ASN A 98 8.76 -7.84 -9.83
C ASN A 98 8.55 -6.87 -11.02
N VAL A 99 8.18 -5.62 -10.75
CA VAL A 99 7.92 -4.59 -11.77
C VAL A 99 8.95 -3.46 -11.80
N GLY A 100 10.02 -3.57 -10.99
CA GLY A 100 11.13 -2.64 -11.01
C GLY A 100 11.72 -2.31 -9.64
N THR A 101 12.66 -1.39 -9.65
CA THR A 101 13.35 -0.87 -8.45
C THR A 101 13.10 0.63 -8.34
N CYS A 102 12.86 1.09 -7.13
CA CYS A 102 12.65 2.49 -6.81
C CYS A 102 13.79 3.02 -5.94
N LEU A 103 14.18 4.26 -6.22
CA LEU A 103 14.99 5.12 -5.37
C LEU A 103 14.08 6.22 -4.84
N ALA A 104 13.99 6.34 -3.52
CA ALA A 104 13.09 7.29 -2.89
C ALA A 104 13.76 8.05 -1.74
N THR A 105 13.23 9.23 -1.47
CA THR A 105 13.46 9.95 -0.22
C THR A 105 12.13 10.30 0.43
N VAL A 106 12.06 10.12 1.74
CA VAL A 106 10.89 10.48 2.56
C VAL A 106 11.36 11.37 3.69
N LEU A 107 10.82 12.58 3.78
CA LEU A 107 11.10 13.51 4.86
C LEU A 107 9.86 13.62 5.77
N TYR A 108 9.99 13.11 6.98
CA TYR A 108 9.04 13.35 8.05
C TYR A 108 9.38 14.66 8.73
N LEU A 109 8.44 15.62 8.69
CA LEU A 109 8.61 16.95 9.28
C LEU A 109 8.05 16.96 10.70
N LYS A 110 8.74 17.62 11.64
CA LYS A 110 8.28 17.69 13.04
C LYS A 110 6.93 18.42 13.22
N ARG A 111 6.61 19.34 12.31
CA ARG A 111 5.48 20.28 12.44
C ARG A 111 4.43 20.16 11.34
N LYS A 112 4.60 19.25 10.37
CA LYS A 112 3.62 19.06 9.30
C LYS A 112 3.13 17.61 9.32
N PRO A 113 1.82 17.38 9.12
CA PRO A 113 1.26 16.04 9.19
C PRO A 113 1.69 15.16 8.02
N ARG A 114 1.88 15.75 6.83
CA ARG A 114 2.16 15.02 5.59
C ARG A 114 3.66 14.86 5.30
N PRO A 115 4.17 13.64 5.05
CA PRO A 115 5.55 13.41 4.62
C PRO A 115 5.83 13.98 3.23
N ALA A 116 7.00 14.59 3.04
CA ALA A 116 7.46 14.99 1.72
C ALA A 116 8.19 13.83 1.03
N VAL A 117 7.74 13.44 -0.17
CA VAL A 117 8.25 12.27 -0.89
C VAL A 117 8.81 12.69 -2.25
N ASN A 118 9.99 12.17 -2.58
CA ASN A 118 10.51 12.13 -3.94
C ASN A 118 10.83 10.67 -4.27
N ILE A 119 10.34 10.18 -5.41
CA ILE A 119 10.54 8.80 -5.83
C ILE A 119 10.78 8.74 -7.34
N ASN A 120 11.73 7.91 -7.73
CA ASN A 120 11.98 7.54 -9.12
C ASN A 120 12.09 6.01 -9.20
N CYS A 121 11.40 5.41 -10.15
CA CYS A 121 11.36 3.96 -10.31
C CYS A 121 11.73 3.56 -11.73
N THR A 122 12.45 2.45 -11.85
CA THR A 122 12.55 1.74 -13.12
C THR A 122 11.24 0.98 -13.37
N TYR A 123 10.87 0.85 -14.64
CA TYR A 123 9.67 0.15 -15.10
C TYR A 123 10.12 -1.02 -15.95
N THR A 124 9.73 -2.24 -15.57
CA THR A 124 9.93 -3.42 -16.43
C THR A 124 8.73 -3.66 -17.36
N LYS A 125 7.54 -3.17 -16.99
CA LYS A 125 6.34 -3.22 -17.84
C LYS A 125 6.37 -2.13 -18.92
N ASP A 126 5.81 -2.45 -20.09
CA ASP A 126 5.56 -1.49 -21.15
C ASP A 126 4.48 -0.49 -20.72
N GLN A 127 4.86 0.78 -20.68
CA GLN A 127 3.94 1.88 -20.36
C GLN A 127 2.86 2.06 -21.43
N LYS A 128 3.14 1.71 -22.70
CA LYS A 128 2.14 1.76 -23.77
C LYS A 128 1.06 0.72 -23.52
N GLN A 129 1.45 -0.53 -23.24
CA GLN A 129 0.51 -1.59 -22.87
C GLN A 129 -0.33 -1.20 -21.65
N THR A 130 0.29 -0.65 -20.61
CA THR A 130 -0.42 -0.19 -19.40
C THR A 130 -1.52 0.82 -19.73
N ARG A 131 -1.27 1.77 -20.63
CA ARG A 131 -2.28 2.76 -21.08
C ARG A 131 -3.41 2.11 -21.88
N GLU A 132 -3.10 1.12 -22.71
CA GLU A 132 -4.08 0.39 -23.51
C GLU A 132 -4.99 -0.48 -22.61
N ASP A 133 -4.42 -1.10 -21.57
CA ASP A 133 -5.14 -1.88 -20.57
C ASP A 133 -6.07 -0.98 -19.75
N ASP A 134 -5.59 0.18 -19.30
CA ASP A 134 -6.40 1.16 -18.59
C ASP A 134 -7.54 1.72 -19.45
N TYR A 135 -7.30 2.00 -20.73
CA TYR A 135 -8.35 2.44 -21.63
C TYR A 135 -9.39 1.34 -21.90
N SER A 136 -8.95 0.08 -21.96
CA SER A 136 -9.84 -1.07 -22.10
C SER A 136 -10.69 -1.28 -20.85
N PHE A 137 -10.09 -1.14 -19.66
CA PHE A 137 -10.78 -1.13 -18.38
C PHE A 137 -11.84 -0.02 -18.31
N TYR A 138 -11.45 1.20 -18.69
CA TYR A 138 -12.35 2.36 -18.74
C TYR A 138 -13.56 2.11 -19.65
N LYS A 139 -13.34 1.67 -20.89
CA LYS A 139 -14.43 1.37 -21.83
C LYS A 139 -15.39 0.32 -21.26
N LYS A 140 -14.85 -0.72 -20.62
CA LYS A 140 -15.67 -1.78 -19.98
C LYS A 140 -16.57 -1.19 -18.90
N LEU A 141 -16.06 -0.33 -18.03
CA LEU A 141 -16.88 0.33 -17.00
C LEU A 141 -17.92 1.28 -17.59
N ARG A 142 -17.58 2.03 -18.65
CA ARG A 142 -18.52 2.94 -19.31
C ARG A 142 -19.65 2.23 -20.06
N GLN A 143 -19.44 1.00 -20.49
CA GLN A 143 -20.46 0.19 -21.16
C GLN A 143 -21.43 -0.48 -20.17
N GLN A 144 -21.11 -0.48 -18.86
CA GLN A 144 -22.00 -1.03 -17.86
C GLN A 144 -23.24 -0.15 -17.68
N THR A 145 -24.42 -0.75 -17.74
CA THR A 145 -25.70 -0.07 -17.53
C THR A 145 -26.11 -0.02 -16.06
N LYS A 146 -25.50 -0.85 -15.22
CA LYS A 146 -25.74 -0.91 -13.78
C LYS A 146 -24.49 -0.43 -13.05
N PRO A 147 -24.63 0.43 -12.03
CA PRO A 147 -23.50 0.83 -11.20
C PRO A 147 -22.95 -0.38 -10.45
N ILE A 148 -21.62 -0.45 -10.31
CA ILE A 148 -20.98 -1.41 -9.42
C ILE A 148 -21.32 -1.02 -7.97
N THR A 149 -21.92 -1.96 -7.25
CA THR A 149 -22.18 -1.87 -5.81
C THR A 149 -21.67 -3.13 -5.14
N GLY A 150 -21.08 -3.01 -3.95
CA GLY A 150 -20.56 -4.15 -3.22
C GLY A 150 -20.28 -3.82 -1.76
N ASN A 151 -20.19 -4.85 -0.93
CA ASN A 151 -19.86 -4.74 0.49
C ASN A 151 -18.79 -5.75 0.84
N ASP A 152 -18.06 -5.47 1.93
CA ASP A 152 -17.05 -6.36 2.51
C ASP A 152 -16.08 -6.96 1.46
N ILE A 153 -15.27 -6.10 0.83
CA ILE A 153 -14.28 -6.48 -0.20
C ILE A 153 -12.85 -6.25 0.33
N PRO A 154 -11.99 -7.27 0.44
CA PRO A 154 -12.32 -8.69 0.32
C PRO A 154 -13.27 -9.14 1.43
N ASP A 155 -13.90 -10.30 1.20
CA ASP A 155 -14.74 -10.95 2.22
C ASP A 155 -13.89 -11.47 3.40
N SER A 156 -14.54 -12.10 4.38
CA SER A 156 -13.86 -12.65 5.57
C SER A 156 -12.80 -13.72 5.27
N TYR A 157 -12.78 -14.27 4.06
CA TYR A 157 -11.84 -15.29 3.61
C TYR A 157 -10.75 -14.71 2.68
N GLY A 158 -10.76 -13.39 2.43
CA GLY A 158 -9.82 -12.75 1.52
C GLY A 158 -10.23 -12.84 0.05
N HIS A 159 -11.45 -13.29 -0.25
CA HIS A 159 -11.94 -13.42 -1.62
C HIS A 159 -12.50 -12.09 -2.14
N ILE A 160 -12.24 -11.82 -3.42
CA ILE A 160 -12.79 -10.69 -4.16
C ILE A 160 -13.50 -11.25 -5.37
N GLU A 161 -14.80 -11.02 -5.48
CA GLU A 161 -15.54 -11.40 -6.68
C GLU A 161 -14.96 -10.70 -7.91
N PRO A 162 -14.80 -11.38 -9.06
CA PRO A 162 -14.23 -10.78 -10.27
C PRO A 162 -14.97 -9.51 -10.74
N ALA A 163 -16.28 -9.42 -10.45
CA ALA A 163 -17.08 -8.24 -10.76
C ALA A 163 -16.72 -7.00 -9.92
N LEU A 164 -16.13 -7.21 -8.73
CA LEU A 164 -15.76 -6.18 -7.76
C LEU A 164 -14.26 -5.82 -7.81
N GLU A 165 -13.45 -6.57 -8.55
CA GLU A 165 -12.04 -6.23 -8.79
C GLU A 165 -11.81 -4.79 -9.29
N PRO A 166 -12.64 -4.22 -10.20
CA PRO A 166 -12.51 -2.82 -10.61
C PRO A 166 -12.65 -1.85 -9.44
N ALA A 167 -13.63 -2.08 -8.58
CA ALA A 167 -13.89 -1.26 -7.40
C ALA A 167 -12.73 -1.39 -6.40
N TRP A 168 -12.24 -2.60 -6.15
CA TRP A 168 -11.09 -2.85 -5.28
C TRP A 168 -9.82 -2.12 -5.77
N ALA A 169 -9.48 -2.25 -7.05
CA ALA A 169 -8.28 -1.62 -7.60
C ALA A 169 -8.32 -0.10 -7.44
N LEU A 170 -9.44 0.55 -7.77
CA LEU A 170 -9.57 2.00 -7.58
C LEU A 170 -9.59 2.40 -6.11
N ALA A 171 -10.12 1.57 -5.22
CA ALA A 171 -10.06 1.81 -3.77
C ALA A 171 -8.62 1.74 -3.24
N VAL A 172 -7.81 0.77 -3.68
CA VAL A 172 -6.38 0.67 -3.32
C VAL A 172 -5.60 1.90 -3.83
N ALA A 173 -5.83 2.30 -5.08
CA ALA A 173 -5.20 3.48 -5.66
C ALA A 173 -5.61 4.77 -4.92
N GLY A 174 -6.90 4.95 -4.65
CA GLY A 174 -7.43 6.11 -3.93
C GLY A 174 -6.97 6.16 -2.48
N SER A 175 -7.03 5.03 -1.76
CA SER A 175 -6.56 4.92 -0.38
C SER A 175 -5.06 5.17 -0.25
N SER A 176 -4.28 5.01 -1.32
CA SER A 176 -2.87 5.36 -1.29
C SER A 176 -2.63 6.86 -1.01
N TYR A 177 -3.58 7.74 -1.38
CA TYR A 177 -3.51 9.17 -1.05
C TYR A 177 -3.57 9.41 0.45
N LEU A 178 -4.65 8.95 1.09
CA LEU A 178 -4.87 9.16 2.51
C LEU A 178 -3.82 8.44 3.35
N MET A 179 -3.39 7.23 2.93
CA MET A 179 -2.38 6.46 3.65
C MET A 179 -1.02 7.18 3.62
N TRP A 180 -0.65 7.78 2.49
CA TRP A 180 0.52 8.66 2.43
C TRP A 180 0.32 9.92 3.28
N GLU A 181 -0.84 10.58 3.16
CA GLU A 181 -1.08 11.87 3.79
C GLU A 181 -1.09 11.81 5.32
N LYS A 182 -1.66 10.74 5.89
CA LYS A 182 -1.77 10.54 7.34
C LYS A 182 -0.53 9.89 7.96
N SER A 183 0.31 9.24 7.17
CA SER A 183 1.48 8.55 7.70
C SER A 183 2.46 9.49 8.41
N THR A 184 2.93 9.06 9.57
CA THR A 184 4.03 9.68 10.30
C THR A 184 5.23 8.74 10.32
N GLU A 185 6.32 9.15 10.97
CA GLU A 185 7.48 8.28 11.15
C GLU A 185 7.14 7.03 11.98
N ASN A 186 6.14 7.14 12.87
CA ASN A 186 5.74 6.06 13.77
C ASN A 186 4.41 5.40 13.42
N LEU A 187 3.58 6.04 12.58
CA LEU A 187 2.28 5.52 12.14
C LEU A 187 2.24 5.26 10.63
N GLY A 188 1.88 4.03 10.26
CA GLY A 188 1.69 3.59 8.89
C GLY A 188 0.30 2.99 8.70
N TYR A 189 -0.18 2.99 7.46
CA TYR A 189 -1.52 2.51 7.14
C TYR A 189 -1.50 1.45 6.04
N PHE A 190 -2.42 0.52 6.13
CA PHE A 190 -2.75 -0.48 5.11
C PHE A 190 -4.23 -0.47 4.84
N MET A 191 -4.62 -0.69 3.58
CA MET A 191 -6.01 -0.94 3.25
C MET A 191 -6.37 -2.36 3.68
N ALA A 192 -7.35 -2.47 4.59
CA ALA A 192 -7.80 -3.76 5.10
C ALA A 192 -9.03 -4.26 4.33
N GLN A 193 -10.01 -3.37 4.12
CA GLN A 193 -11.28 -3.74 3.51
C GLN A 193 -11.98 -2.53 2.90
N VAL A 194 -12.86 -2.77 1.93
CA VAL A 194 -13.95 -1.88 1.52
C VAL A 194 -15.22 -2.40 2.18
N LYS A 195 -15.80 -1.65 3.12
CA LYS A 195 -17.08 -2.02 3.74
C LYS A 195 -18.25 -1.81 2.81
N ASN A 196 -18.23 -0.72 2.05
CA ASN A 196 -19.25 -0.40 1.07
C ASN A 196 -18.61 0.30 -0.12
N VAL A 197 -19.09 -0.01 -1.32
CA VAL A 197 -18.79 0.75 -2.53
C VAL A 197 -20.06 0.97 -3.35
N LYS A 198 -20.16 2.17 -3.92
CA LYS A 198 -21.15 2.52 -4.92
C LYS A 198 -20.52 3.34 -6.03
N GLN A 199 -20.67 2.88 -7.26
CA GLN A 199 -20.36 3.66 -8.45
C GLN A 199 -21.44 4.71 -8.70
N TRP A 200 -21.03 5.94 -8.97
CA TRP A 200 -21.91 7.02 -9.40
C TRP A 200 -21.91 7.07 -10.93
N ILE A 201 -23.08 6.91 -11.53
CA ILE A 201 -23.21 7.05 -12.98
C ILE A 201 -23.23 8.53 -13.32
N THR A 202 -22.10 9.02 -13.82
CA THR A 202 -21.93 10.42 -14.22
C THR A 202 -22.16 10.59 -15.72
N LYS A 203 -22.61 11.79 -16.11
CA LYS A 203 -22.74 12.16 -17.53
C LYS A 203 -21.40 12.52 -18.18
N ASP A 204 -20.39 12.84 -17.38
CA ASP A 204 -19.04 13.13 -17.86
C ASP A 204 -18.29 11.84 -18.19
N ASP A 205 -17.04 11.97 -18.68
CA ASP A 205 -16.16 10.85 -19.03
C ASP A 205 -15.34 10.32 -17.84
N SER A 206 -15.79 10.57 -16.61
CA SER A 206 -15.12 10.07 -15.41
C SER A 206 -15.74 8.77 -14.90
N ILE A 207 -14.93 8.02 -14.15
CA ILE A 207 -15.36 6.92 -13.31
C ILE A 207 -15.37 7.44 -11.88
N ASP A 208 -16.53 7.47 -11.26
CA ASP A 208 -16.74 8.04 -9.93
C ASP A 208 -17.25 6.95 -8.98
N PHE A 209 -16.53 6.76 -7.88
CA PHE A 209 -16.87 5.82 -6.84
C PHE A 209 -16.89 6.50 -5.48
N ASP A 210 -17.91 6.16 -4.70
CA ASP A 210 -18.01 6.45 -3.29
C ASP A 210 -17.79 5.17 -2.50
N TYR A 211 -16.90 5.24 -1.52
CA TYR A 211 -16.46 4.11 -0.73
C TYR A 211 -16.59 4.42 0.76
N LEU A 212 -16.86 3.37 1.53
CA LEU A 212 -16.48 3.27 2.93
C LEU A 212 -15.34 2.26 3.03
N VAL A 213 -14.12 2.73 3.30
CA VAL A 213 -12.91 1.89 3.43
C VAL A 213 -12.49 1.75 4.89
N ILE A 214 -11.86 0.63 5.22
CA ILE A 214 -11.25 0.35 6.51
C ILE A 214 -9.75 0.26 6.33
N LEU A 215 -9.04 1.00 7.17
CA LEU A 215 -7.60 1.05 7.21
C LEU A 215 -7.10 0.43 8.49
N HIS A 216 -6.04 -0.36 8.38
CA HIS A 216 -5.32 -0.86 9.54
C HIS A 216 -4.14 0.07 9.84
N GLU A 217 -4.18 0.73 10.99
CA GLU A 217 -3.10 1.55 11.51
C GLU A 217 -2.05 0.71 12.26
N ILE A 218 -0.79 0.84 11.87
CA ILE A 218 0.34 0.14 12.47
C ILE A 218 1.25 1.17 13.14
N PRO A 219 1.70 0.96 14.39
CA PRO A 219 1.58 -0.28 15.17
C PRO A 219 0.35 -0.38 16.09
N THR A 220 -0.51 0.65 16.18
CA THR A 220 -1.62 0.73 17.15
C THR A 220 -2.64 -0.41 17.02
N GLN A 221 -2.71 -1.07 15.86
CA GLN A 221 -3.71 -2.09 15.52
C GLN A 221 -5.14 -1.54 15.42
N GLU A 222 -5.29 -0.22 15.29
CA GLU A 222 -6.61 0.41 15.14
C GLU A 222 -7.15 0.20 13.72
N MET A 223 -8.48 0.04 13.64
CA MET A 223 -9.22 -0.11 12.38
C MET A 223 -10.01 1.17 12.13
N ILE A 224 -9.54 1.98 11.19
CA ILE A 224 -10.07 3.32 10.93
C ILE A 224 -11.02 3.27 9.75
N SER A 225 -12.26 3.70 9.97
CA SER A 225 -13.29 3.84 8.93
C SER A 225 -13.16 5.19 8.25
N CYS A 226 -13.00 5.19 6.93
CA CYS A 226 -12.96 6.42 6.13
C CYS A 226 -13.92 6.35 4.96
N HIS A 227 -14.70 7.40 4.79
CA HIS A 227 -15.37 7.66 3.52
C HIS A 227 -14.36 8.21 2.53
N LEU A 228 -14.44 7.71 1.31
CA LEU A 228 -13.48 7.99 0.25
C LEU A 228 -14.24 8.12 -1.07
N ARG A 229 -14.14 9.28 -1.72
CA ARG A 229 -14.59 9.48 -3.09
C ARG A 229 -13.41 9.49 -4.03
N VAL A 230 -13.45 8.64 -5.04
CA VAL A 230 -12.39 8.48 -6.05
C VAL A 230 -12.97 8.77 -7.42
N ILE A 231 -12.41 9.77 -8.09
CA ILE A 231 -12.74 10.11 -9.48
C ILE A 231 -11.51 9.82 -10.34
N TRP A 232 -11.70 8.97 -11.34
CA TRP A 232 -10.63 8.52 -12.22
C TRP A 232 -11.01 8.69 -13.70
N THR A 233 -10.03 9.15 -14.47
CA THR A 233 -10.07 9.23 -15.93
C THR A 233 -8.74 8.71 -16.47
N PRO A 234 -8.71 7.85 -17.50
CA PRO A 234 -7.46 7.36 -18.06
C PRO A 234 -6.49 8.49 -18.42
N GLY A 235 -5.20 8.27 -18.13
CA GLY A 235 -4.14 9.24 -18.39
C GLY A 235 -4.10 10.45 -17.44
N HIS A 236 -5.03 10.57 -16.49
CA HIS A 236 -5.07 11.65 -15.51
C HIS A 236 -4.84 11.14 -14.09
N PRO A 237 -4.22 11.93 -13.20
CA PRO A 237 -4.11 11.59 -11.79
C PRO A 237 -5.48 11.38 -11.14
N LEU A 238 -5.56 10.47 -10.17
CA LEU A 238 -6.79 10.26 -9.41
C LEU A 238 -7.13 11.52 -8.60
N LYS A 239 -8.39 11.91 -8.60
CA LYS A 239 -8.92 12.90 -7.68
C LYS A 239 -9.54 12.17 -6.50
N VAL A 240 -9.10 12.52 -5.30
CA VAL A 240 -9.48 11.84 -4.07
C VAL A 240 -9.98 12.87 -3.06
N LYS A 241 -11.18 12.65 -2.51
CA LYS A 241 -11.69 13.33 -1.32
C LYS A 241 -11.94 12.27 -0.25
N TYR A 242 -11.66 12.56 1.01
CA TYR A 242 -11.91 11.62 2.09
C TYR A 242 -12.24 12.32 3.41
N PHE A 243 -12.92 11.59 4.29
CA PHE A 243 -13.06 11.92 5.71
C PHE A 243 -13.05 10.62 6.52
N CYS A 244 -12.44 10.63 7.71
CA CYS A 244 -12.37 9.46 8.56
C CYS A 244 -13.19 9.69 9.82
N LEU A 245 -14.03 8.71 10.15
CA LEU A 245 -14.80 8.72 11.39
C LEU A 245 -13.86 8.30 12.53
N SER A 246 -13.88 9.04 13.62
CA SER A 246 -13.33 8.56 14.90
C SER A 246 -14.41 7.74 15.61
N GLU A 247 -14.02 6.77 16.45
CA GLU A 247 -14.97 5.86 17.15
C GLU A 247 -16.10 6.61 17.88
N ASN A 248 -15.87 7.86 18.31
CA ASN A 248 -16.86 8.71 18.97
C ASN A 248 -18.02 9.19 18.06
N GLN A 249 -17.89 9.08 16.74
CA GLN A 249 -18.92 9.52 15.77
C GLN A 249 -19.71 8.36 15.16
N GLN A 250 -19.27 7.12 15.37
CA GLN A 250 -19.94 5.92 14.85
C GLN A 250 -21.23 5.61 15.63
N SER A 251 -21.31 6.01 16.90
CA SER A 251 -22.46 5.78 17.78
C SER A 251 -23.63 6.74 17.55
N GLU A 252 -23.46 7.83 16.80
CA GLU A 252 -24.52 8.82 16.59
C GLU A 252 -25.33 8.60 15.30
N SER A 253 -24.93 7.67 14.44
CA SER A 253 -25.64 7.38 13.18
C SER A 253 -26.57 6.15 13.21
N GLU A 254 -26.52 5.33 14.26
CA GLU A 254 -27.27 4.07 14.36
C GLU A 254 -28.40 4.08 15.41
N GLU A 255 -28.62 5.18 16.15
CA GLU A 255 -29.72 5.28 17.12
C GLU A 255 -30.57 6.54 16.91
N GLY A 256 -31.88 6.36 16.67
CA GLY A 256 -32.89 7.28 17.22
C GLY A 256 -33.73 8.10 16.24
N SER A 257 -34.72 7.47 15.62
CA SER A 257 -36.00 8.12 15.29
C SER A 257 -36.70 8.55 16.60
N GLY A 258 -36.87 9.85 16.87
CA GLY A 258 -37.84 10.32 17.88
C GLY A 258 -37.65 11.73 18.48
N THR A 259 -38.41 12.70 17.94
CA THR A 259 -39.01 13.90 18.58
C THR A 259 -38.17 15.03 19.21
N GLU A 260 -38.63 16.25 18.88
CA GLU A 260 -38.19 17.59 19.31
C GLU A 260 -37.94 17.80 20.81
N SER A 261 -36.91 18.58 21.13
CA SER A 261 -37.01 19.73 22.05
C SER A 261 -35.75 20.60 21.94
N GLY A 262 -35.93 21.90 21.73
CA GLY A 262 -34.83 22.83 21.51
C GLY A 262 -34.02 23.18 22.76
N SER A 263 -32.76 23.57 22.54
CA SER A 263 -32.11 24.67 23.25
C SER A 263 -30.82 25.07 22.53
N THR A 264 -30.62 26.37 22.43
CA THR A 264 -29.56 27.10 21.72
C THR A 264 -28.21 27.09 22.43
N ASN A 265 -27.17 27.24 21.60
CA ASN A 265 -25.83 27.81 21.82
C ASN A 265 -24.68 26.86 22.19
N GLY A 266 -23.73 26.75 21.25
CA GLY A 266 -22.43 26.10 21.50
C GLY A 266 -21.46 26.06 20.31
N ILE A 267 -21.21 27.20 19.66
CA ILE A 267 -19.97 27.56 18.93
C ILE A 267 -19.52 26.59 17.81
N PHE A 268 -19.87 26.95 16.58
CA PHE A 268 -19.29 26.40 15.35
C PHE A 268 -17.84 26.87 15.19
N ASN A 269 -16.89 25.94 15.19
CA ASN A 269 -15.62 26.14 14.48
C ASN A 269 -15.80 25.52 13.09
N GLU A 270 -16.23 26.36 12.14
CA GLU A 270 -16.14 26.06 10.71
C GLU A 270 -14.67 26.10 10.30
N GLU A 271 -14.02 24.94 10.26
CA GLU A 271 -12.88 24.74 9.37
C GLU A 271 -13.41 24.13 8.07
N GLU A 272 -13.58 25.01 7.10
CA GLU A 272 -13.92 24.84 5.69
C GLU A 272 -13.64 23.42 5.13
N ALA A 273 -14.61 22.52 5.30
CA ALA A 273 -14.69 21.30 4.52
C ALA A 273 -15.05 21.71 3.08
N ASN A 274 -14.10 21.63 2.16
CA ASN A 274 -14.30 21.88 0.73
C ASN A 274 -15.26 20.82 0.12
N PHE A 275 -16.56 21.09 0.23
CA PHE A 275 -17.61 20.42 -0.53
C PHE A 275 -17.53 20.80 -2.01
#